data_AF-A0A7L0H7N1-F1
#
_entry.id   AF-A0A7L0H7N1-F1
#
_cell.length_a   1.000
_cell.length_b   1.000
_cell.length_c   1.000
_cell.angle_alpha   90.00
_cell.angle_beta   90.00
_cell.angle_gamma   90.00
#
_symmetry.space_group_name_H-M   'P 1'
#
loop_
_entity.id
_entity.type
_entity.pdbx_description
1 polymer ?
#
loop_
_entity_poly.entity_id
_entity_poly.type
_entity_poly.pdbx_seq_one_letter_code
_entity_poly.pdbx_strand_id
1 'polypeptide(L)'
;GPTPQVAKGTHVLIPLGETSATGWTVEEEEGEEGAELPGGPALNLYLTAPPNAPIGRYRLSVKTRTAAGEYAAPFDDDNDFFLLFNPWCPDDHVYMEKTSDLNEYVLNESGRIFYGTEDQIAERSWNYGQ
;
A
#
# COMPACT_ATOMS: atom_id res chain seq x y z
N GLY A 1 -7.10 -1.58 -11.65
CA GLY A 1 -8.49 -1.62 -12.14
C GLY A 1 -8.54 -1.83 -13.66
N PRO A 2 -9.72 -2.06 -14.26
CA PRO A 2 -9.84 -2.45 -15.68
C PRO A 2 -9.44 -1.35 -16.68
N THR A 3 -9.54 -0.08 -16.29
CA THR A 3 -9.21 1.08 -17.14
C THR A 3 -8.35 2.09 -16.35
N PRO A 4 -7.04 1.83 -16.19
CA PRO A 4 -6.15 2.69 -15.41
C PRO A 4 -5.86 4.01 -16.14
N GLN A 5 -5.86 5.14 -15.43
CA GLN A 5 -5.60 6.47 -15.99
C GLN A 5 -4.73 7.32 -15.04
N VAL A 6 -3.73 8.01 -15.61
CA VAL A 6 -2.81 8.88 -14.84
C VAL A 6 -3.58 10.04 -14.19
N ALA A 7 -4.46 10.70 -14.94
CA ALA A 7 -5.26 11.81 -14.45
C ALA A 7 -6.23 11.43 -13.30
N LYS A 8 -6.45 10.13 -13.08
CA LYS A 8 -7.32 9.59 -12.01
C LYS A 8 -6.51 8.95 -10.87
N GLY A 9 -5.17 8.95 -10.95
CA GLY A 9 -4.33 8.27 -9.97
C GLY A 9 -4.37 6.74 -10.03
N THR A 10 -4.98 6.13 -11.05
CA THR A 10 -5.13 4.67 -11.19
C THR A 10 -4.15 4.05 -12.17
N HIS A 11 -3.37 4.88 -12.87
CA HIS A 11 -2.15 4.49 -13.58
C HIS A 11 -1.01 5.36 -13.06
N VAL A 12 -0.01 4.75 -12.44
CA VAL A 12 1.07 5.46 -11.76
C VAL A 12 2.36 5.20 -12.53
N LEU A 13 3.03 6.29 -12.95
CA LEU A 13 4.35 6.24 -13.56
C LEU A 13 5.32 6.94 -12.62
N ILE A 14 6.27 6.20 -12.06
CA ILE A 14 7.20 6.70 -11.04
C ILE A 14 8.60 6.72 -11.63
N PRO A 15 9.15 7.90 -11.95
CA PRO A 15 10.57 8.04 -12.25
C PRO A 15 11.43 7.75 -11.00
N LEU A 16 12.57 7.09 -11.19
CA LEU A 16 13.53 6.84 -10.10
C LEU A 16 14.16 8.16 -9.65
N GLY A 17 14.12 8.46 -8.35
CA GLY A 17 14.67 9.67 -7.75
C GLY A 17 13.80 10.93 -7.90
N GLU A 18 12.58 10.79 -8.40
CA GLU A 18 11.65 11.90 -8.66
C GLU A 18 10.24 11.58 -8.13
N THR A 19 9.45 12.61 -7.83
CA THR A 19 8.04 12.46 -7.45
C THR A 19 7.17 12.36 -8.70
N SER A 20 6.34 11.32 -8.78
CA SER A 20 5.33 11.18 -9.84
C SER A 20 4.27 12.28 -9.79
N ALA A 21 3.56 12.51 -10.90
CA ALA A 21 2.42 13.44 -10.94
C ALA A 21 1.30 13.10 -9.95
N THR A 22 1.27 11.86 -9.48
CA THR A 22 0.30 11.33 -8.52
C THR A 22 0.81 11.32 -7.08
N GLY A 23 2.03 11.82 -6.82
CA GLY A 23 2.61 11.93 -5.47
C GLY A 23 3.41 10.71 -4.99
N TRP A 24 3.44 9.62 -5.75
CA TRP A 24 4.29 8.45 -5.47
C TRP A 24 5.76 8.76 -5.73
N THR A 25 6.66 8.21 -4.91
CA THR A 25 8.12 8.32 -5.09
C THR A 25 8.78 6.95 -5.07
N VAL A 26 9.91 6.84 -5.76
CA VAL A 26 10.82 5.70 -5.67
C VAL A 26 12.24 6.22 -5.47
N GLU A 27 12.90 5.74 -4.43
CA GLU A 27 14.27 6.11 -4.08
C GLU A 27 15.14 4.86 -4.06
N GLU A 28 16.39 5.00 -4.49
CA GLU A 28 17.38 3.92 -4.38
C GLU A 28 17.88 3.86 -2.95
N GLU A 29 17.91 2.66 -2.39
CA GLU A 29 18.62 2.42 -1.14
C GLU A 29 20.12 2.34 -1.43
N GLU A 30 20.91 3.21 -0.79
CA GLU A 30 22.37 3.07 -0.82
C GLU A 30 22.76 1.74 -0.15
N GLY A 31 23.02 0.73 -0.97
CA GLY A 31 23.56 -0.54 -0.51
C GLY A 31 25.03 -0.43 -0.12
N GLU A 32 25.45 -1.19 0.89
CA GLU A 32 26.87 -1.41 1.13
C GLU A 32 27.50 -2.08 -0.11
N GLU A 33 28.55 -1.49 -0.67
CA GLU A 33 29.34 -2.08 -1.76
C GLU A 33 29.84 -3.48 -1.32
N GLY A 34 29.22 -4.55 -1.85
CA GLY A 34 29.70 -5.92 -1.65
C GLY A 34 28.67 -7.00 -1.33
N ALA A 35 27.39 -6.67 -1.16
CA ALA A 35 26.34 -7.68 -0.98
C ALA A 35 25.89 -8.26 -2.33
N GLU A 36 26.68 -9.18 -2.91
CA GLU A 36 26.23 -10.00 -4.04
C GLU A 36 25.09 -10.92 -3.58
N LEU A 37 23.85 -10.59 -3.94
CA LEU A 37 22.73 -11.51 -3.81
C LEU A 37 22.92 -12.69 -4.78
N PRO A 38 22.48 -13.92 -4.41
CA PRO A 38 22.53 -15.05 -5.32
C PRO A 38 21.60 -14.79 -6.52
N GLY A 39 22.17 -14.32 -7.64
CA GLY A 39 21.41 -13.91 -8.82
C GLY A 39 22.04 -12.82 -9.68
N GLY A 40 23.11 -12.16 -9.21
CA GLY A 40 23.80 -11.08 -9.94
C GLY A 40 23.54 -9.70 -9.33
N PRO A 41 23.77 -8.60 -10.07
CA PRO A 41 23.58 -7.25 -9.54
C PRO A 41 22.10 -7.03 -9.20
N ALA A 42 21.86 -6.57 -7.98
CA ALA A 42 20.52 -6.27 -7.46
C ALA A 42 20.45 -4.79 -7.06
N LEU A 43 19.26 -4.21 -7.23
CA LEU A 43 18.96 -2.83 -6.89
C LEU A 43 17.83 -2.81 -5.87
N ASN A 44 18.08 -2.22 -4.71
CA ASN A 44 17.06 -2.05 -3.68
C ASN A 44 16.40 -0.69 -3.84
N LEU A 45 15.06 -0.68 -3.83
CA LEU A 45 14.26 0.51 -4.07
C LEU A 45 13.22 0.67 -2.97
N TYR A 46 13.10 1.89 -2.45
CA TYR A 46 12.04 2.30 -1.54
C TYR A 46 10.90 2.94 -2.32
N LEU A 47 9.75 2.27 -2.35
CA LEU A 47 8.52 2.78 -2.96
C LEU A 47 7.64 3.41 -1.87
N THR A 48 7.29 4.69 -2.03
CA THR A 48 6.40 5.41 -1.11
C THR A 48 5.12 5.83 -1.82
N ALA A 49 3.98 5.41 -1.27
CA ALA A 49 2.65 5.83 -1.72
C ALA A 49 2.22 7.13 -0.99
N PRO A 50 1.54 8.06 -1.66
CA PRO A 50 0.97 9.22 -1.00
C PRO A 50 -0.25 8.82 -0.14
N PRO A 51 -0.56 9.56 0.95
CA PRO A 51 -1.66 9.22 1.87
C PRO A 51 -3.05 9.20 1.24
N ASN A 52 -3.22 9.84 0.07
CA ASN A 52 -4.49 9.90 -0.66
C ASN A 52 -4.53 8.96 -1.88
N ALA A 53 -3.58 8.03 -2.01
CA ALA A 53 -3.58 7.05 -3.08
C ALA A 53 -4.85 6.17 -3.02
N PRO A 54 -5.47 5.84 -4.16
CA PRO A 54 -6.61 4.91 -4.17
C PRO A 54 -6.22 3.56 -3.59
N ILE A 55 -7.02 3.01 -2.70
CA ILE A 55 -6.79 1.67 -2.14
C ILE A 55 -7.10 0.56 -3.15
N GLY A 56 -6.53 -0.63 -2.94
CA GLY A 56 -6.83 -1.84 -3.68
C GLY A 56 -5.58 -2.58 -4.17
N ARG A 57 -5.80 -3.54 -5.07
CA ARG A 57 -4.73 -4.32 -5.71
C ARG A 57 -4.09 -3.51 -6.85
N TYR A 58 -2.79 -3.29 -6.75
CA TYR A 58 -1.95 -2.68 -7.77
C TYR A 58 -1.15 -3.73 -8.50
N ARG A 59 -0.93 -3.49 -9.80
CA ARG A 59 -0.01 -4.29 -10.62
C ARG A 59 1.27 -3.50 -10.82
N LEU A 60 2.41 -4.14 -10.56
CA LEU A 60 3.72 -3.51 -10.66
C LEU A 60 4.47 -4.03 -11.89
N SER A 61 5.14 -3.13 -12.60
CA SER A 61 6.04 -3.45 -13.69
C SER A 61 7.17 -2.43 -13.72
N VAL A 62 8.38 -2.90 -14.00
CA VAL A 62 9.58 -2.06 -14.13
C VAL A 62 9.86 -1.81 -15.60
N LYS A 63 10.03 -0.53 -15.95
CA LYS A 63 10.42 -0.09 -17.29
C LYS A 63 11.84 0.48 -17.26
N THR A 64 12.70 -0.05 -18.12
CA THR A 64 14.08 0.42 -18.29
C THR A 64 14.24 1.10 -19.65
N ARG A 65 15.08 2.14 -19.69
CA ARG A 65 15.47 2.83 -20.93
C ARG A 65 16.98 2.83 -21.04
N THR A 66 17.49 2.24 -22.10
CA THR A 66 18.92 2.16 -22.42
C THR A 66 19.18 2.74 -23.81
N ALA A 67 20.46 2.87 -24.20
CA ALA A 67 20.81 3.26 -25.56
C ALA A 67 20.29 2.29 -26.63
N ALA A 68 20.04 1.02 -26.27
CA ALA A 68 19.48 0.00 -27.16
C ALA A 68 17.95 0.07 -27.31
N GLY A 69 17.26 0.87 -26.48
CA GLY A 69 15.82 1.04 -26.52
C GLY A 69 15.16 0.97 -25.14
N GLU A 70 13.83 0.88 -25.15
CA GLU A 70 12.99 0.74 -23.96
C GLU A 70 12.50 -0.70 -23.80
N TYR A 71 12.53 -1.18 -22.57
CA TYR A 71 11.97 -2.47 -22.19
C TYR A 71 11.05 -2.30 -20.99
N ALA A 72 9.88 -2.91 -21.02
CA ALA A 72 8.99 -3.01 -19.87
C ALA A 72 8.84 -4.49 -19.51
N ALA A 73 9.11 -4.83 -18.25
CA ALA A 73 8.86 -6.18 -17.77
C ALA A 73 7.36 -6.50 -17.89
N PRO A 74 6.98 -7.72 -18.28
CA PRO A 74 5.57 -8.12 -18.25
C PRO A 74 5.03 -8.00 -16.83
N PHE A 75 3.72 -7.74 -16.71
CA PHE A 75 3.07 -7.80 -15.41
C PHE A 75 3.04 -9.25 -14.95
N ASP A 76 3.54 -9.46 -13.74
CA ASP A 76 3.48 -10.73 -13.03
C ASP A 76 2.60 -10.54 -11.80
N ASP A 77 1.64 -11.44 -11.63
CA ASP A 77 0.68 -11.36 -10.53
C ASP A 77 1.35 -11.63 -9.17
N ASP A 78 2.53 -12.27 -9.16
CA ASP A 78 3.35 -12.46 -7.95
C ASP A 78 3.98 -11.14 -7.46
N ASN A 79 4.06 -10.12 -8.32
CA ASN A 79 4.56 -8.78 -7.98
C ASN A 79 3.43 -7.79 -7.64
N ASP A 80 2.18 -8.24 -7.69
CA ASP A 80 1.05 -7.40 -7.30
C ASP A 80 1.05 -7.17 -5.78
N PHE A 81 0.65 -5.97 -5.38
CA PHE A 81 0.56 -5.62 -3.96
C PHE A 81 -0.79 -4.96 -3.65
N PHE A 82 -1.17 -5.01 -2.36
CA PHE A 82 -2.37 -4.37 -1.87
C PHE A 82 -2.01 -3.10 -1.12
N LEU A 83 -2.58 -1.98 -1.55
CA LEU A 83 -2.54 -0.73 -0.80
C LEU A 83 -3.86 -0.60 -0.03
N LEU A 84 -3.77 -0.40 1.28
CA LEU A 84 -4.91 -0.19 2.16
C LEU A 84 -4.86 1.23 2.71
N PHE A 85 -5.95 1.63 3.37
CA PHE A 85 -5.93 2.83 4.21
C PHE A 85 -4.87 2.69 5.31
N ASN A 86 -4.28 3.81 5.74
CA ASN A 86 -3.24 3.81 6.76
C ASN A 86 -3.64 4.65 7.99
N PRO A 87 -4.36 4.06 8.96
CA PRO A 87 -4.70 4.71 10.23
C PRO A 87 -3.51 5.16 11.09
N TRP A 88 -2.28 4.74 10.78
CA TRP A 88 -1.05 5.16 11.49
C TRP A 88 -0.39 6.40 10.89
N CYS A 89 -0.78 6.81 9.68
CA CYS A 89 -0.21 7.97 8.99
C CYS A 89 -1.00 9.23 9.34
N PRO A 90 -0.39 10.26 9.96
CA PRO A 90 -1.08 11.51 10.33
C PRO A 90 -1.70 12.27 9.14
N ASP A 91 -1.16 12.06 7.94
CA ASP A 91 -1.62 12.71 6.71
C ASP A 91 -2.73 11.90 6.00
N ASP A 92 -3.04 10.69 6.46
CA ASP A 92 -4.16 9.89 5.94
C ASP A 92 -5.48 10.35 6.59
N HIS A 93 -6.53 10.40 5.79
CA HIS A 93 -7.87 10.78 6.23
C HIS A 93 -8.44 9.88 7.34
N VAL A 94 -7.94 8.65 7.47
CA VAL A 94 -8.39 7.71 8.51
C VAL A 94 -7.46 7.64 9.73
N TYR A 95 -6.53 8.60 9.88
CA TYR A 95 -5.60 8.64 11.00
C TYR A 95 -6.29 8.55 12.35
N MET A 96 -5.73 7.72 13.24
CA MET A 96 -6.14 7.66 14.65
C MET A 96 -4.92 7.92 15.54
N GLU A 97 -5.01 8.97 16.36
CA GLU A 97 -3.91 9.40 17.24
C GLU A 97 -3.58 8.37 18.34
N LYS A 98 -4.61 7.67 18.86
CA LYS A 98 -4.45 6.76 19.98
C LYS A 98 -4.22 5.33 19.52
N THR A 99 -3.13 4.73 19.98
CA THR A 99 -2.82 3.32 19.73
C THR A 99 -3.88 2.37 20.29
N SER A 100 -4.57 2.72 21.38
CA SER A 100 -5.70 1.94 21.90
C SER A 100 -6.85 1.83 20.91
N ASP A 101 -7.14 2.90 20.19
CA ASP A 101 -8.27 2.98 19.27
C ASP A 101 -7.95 2.21 17.99
N LEU A 102 -6.69 2.24 17.54
CA LEU A 102 -6.18 1.37 16.47
C LEU A 102 -6.33 -0.10 16.81
N ASN A 103 -5.98 -0.49 18.04
CA ASN A 103 -6.12 -1.88 18.48
C ASN A 103 -7.57 -2.34 18.49
N GLU A 104 -8.52 -1.49 18.90
CA GLU A 104 -9.93 -1.86 19.01
C GLU A 104 -10.71 -1.74 17.69
N TYR A 105 -10.48 -0.69 16.90
CA TYR A 105 -11.31 -0.40 15.72
C TYR A 105 -10.71 -0.90 14.40
N VAL A 106 -9.43 -1.28 14.39
CA VAL A 106 -8.74 -1.76 13.18
C VAL A 106 -8.26 -3.20 13.36
N LEU A 107 -7.50 -3.47 14.43
CA LEU A 107 -6.83 -4.77 14.61
C LEU A 107 -7.69 -5.82 15.34
N ASN A 108 -8.71 -5.41 16.08
CA ASN A 108 -9.57 -6.36 16.79
C ASN A 108 -10.52 -7.06 15.81
N GLU A 109 -10.39 -8.38 15.71
CA GLU A 109 -11.21 -9.22 14.84
C GLU A 109 -12.47 -9.75 15.53
N SER A 110 -12.68 -9.41 16.81
CA SER A 110 -13.79 -9.91 17.61
C SER A 110 -14.46 -8.79 18.38
N GLY A 111 -15.79 -8.74 18.31
CA GLY A 111 -16.58 -7.70 18.95
C GLY A 111 -17.77 -8.21 19.73
N ARG A 112 -18.54 -7.25 20.23
CA ARG A 112 -19.81 -7.49 20.93
C ARG A 112 -20.88 -6.64 20.28
N ILE A 113 -22.03 -7.26 20.02
CA ILE A 113 -23.22 -6.57 19.54
C ILE A 113 -24.22 -6.56 20.70
N PHE A 114 -24.60 -5.36 21.14
CA PHE A 114 -25.61 -5.15 22.16
C PHE A 114 -27.01 -5.11 21.53
N TYR A 115 -27.99 -5.74 22.18
CA TYR A 115 -29.38 -5.80 21.75
C TYR A 115 -30.33 -5.91 22.96
N GLY A 116 -31.64 -5.94 22.72
CA GLY A 116 -32.65 -5.98 23.78
C GLY A 116 -33.35 -4.64 23.94
N THR A 117 -33.64 -4.26 25.18
CA THR A 117 -34.26 -2.96 25.53
C THR A 117 -33.33 -2.16 26.42
N GLU A 118 -33.66 -0.89 26.67
CA GLU A 118 -32.91 -0.06 27.63
C GLU A 118 -32.89 -0.65 29.04
N ASP A 119 -33.98 -1.31 29.44
CA ASP A 119 -34.12 -1.97 30.75
C ASP A 119 -33.50 -3.38 30.79
N GLN A 120 -33.24 -3.99 29.64
CA GLN A 120 -32.72 -5.35 29.54
C GLN A 120 -31.74 -5.46 28.36
N ILE A 121 -30.50 -5.05 28.62
CA ILE A 121 -29.40 -5.14 27.66
C ILE A 121 -28.87 -6.58 27.63
N ALA A 122 -28.87 -7.17 26.44
CA ALA A 122 -28.21 -8.43 26.13
C ALA A 122 -27.04 -8.19 25.17
N GLU A 123 -26.08 -9.12 25.17
CA GLU A 123 -24.91 -9.06 24.29
C GLU A 123 -24.69 -10.37 23.56
N ARG A 124 -24.06 -10.29 22.39
CA ARG A 124 -23.60 -11.44 21.63
C ARG A 124 -22.21 -11.17 21.09
N SER A 125 -21.31 -12.13 21.26
CA SER A 125 -19.99 -12.09 20.62
C SER A 125 -20.12 -12.23 19.11
N TRP A 126 -19.31 -11.47 18.37
CA TRP A 126 -19.26 -11.50 16.91
C TRP A 126 -17.82 -11.63 16.43
N ASN A 127 -17.57 -12.53 15.49
CA ASN A 127 -16.28 -12.62 14.81
C ASN A 127 -16.38 -11.81 13.52
N TYR A 128 -15.61 -10.73 13.42
CA TYR A 128 -15.56 -9.88 12.24
C TYR A 128 -14.86 -10.59 11.07
N GLY A 129 -13.71 -11.22 11.34
CA GLY A 129 -12.95 -12.00 10.36
C GLY A 129 -12.56 -11.17 9.13
N GLN A 130 -12.08 -9.95 9.34
CA GLN A 130 -11.53 -9.08 8.30
C GLN A 130 -10.36 -9.72 7.54
#